data_AF-A0A2M7H7C8-F1
#
_entry.id   AF-A0A2M7H7C8-F1
#
_cell.length_a   1.000
_cell.length_b   1.000
_cell.length_c   1.000
_cell.angle_alpha   90.00
_cell.angle_beta   90.00
_cell.angle_gamma   90.00
#
_symmetry.space_group_name_H-M   'P 1'
#
loop_
_entity.id
_entity.type
_entity.pdbx_description
1 polymer ?
#
loop_
_entity_poly.entity_id
_entity_poly.type
_entity_poly.pdbx_seq_one_letter_code
_entity_poly.pdbx_strand_id
1 'polypeptide(L)'
;GLIADLGHLCQASKVNAKIKIDRVPVHPLVKANFPDYQELALSGGEEYELVFTADKVTMEKVKRALDCPVSVIGEITDESLPIRVILVNSKGNAVTPTKTGWEHFKNEVPKTKVA
;
A
#
# COMPACT_ATOMS: atom_id res chain seq x y z
N GLY A 1 -6.94 -0.80 -2.46
CA GLY A 1 -6.26 0.30 -1.76
C GLY A 1 -4.88 -0.16 -1.34
N LEU A 2 -3.87 0.71 -1.49
CA LEU A 2 -2.45 0.32 -1.50
C LEU A 2 -2.05 -0.69 -0.41
N ILE A 3 -2.41 -0.44 0.86
CA ILE A 3 -2.07 -1.36 1.97
C ILE A 3 -2.72 -2.74 1.80
N ALA A 4 -4.00 -2.79 1.44
CA ALA A 4 -4.73 -4.04 1.23
C ALA A 4 -4.12 -4.85 0.09
N ASP A 5 -3.87 -4.18 -1.04
CA ASP A 5 -3.36 -4.81 -2.25
C ASP A 5 -1.91 -5.29 -2.05
N LEU A 6 -1.07 -4.52 -1.37
CA LEU A 6 0.25 -4.97 -0.92
C LEU A 6 0.15 -6.14 0.06
N GLY A 7 -0.82 -6.13 0.96
CA GLY A 7 -1.09 -7.25 1.87
C GLY A 7 -1.36 -8.55 1.11
N HIS A 8 -2.19 -8.51 0.07
CA HIS A 8 -2.47 -9.64 -0.81
C HIS A 8 -1.23 -10.10 -1.59
N LEU A 9 -0.47 -9.16 -2.16
CA LEU A 9 0.79 -9.44 -2.86
C LEU A 9 1.79 -10.15 -1.93
N CYS A 10 2.00 -9.60 -0.74
CA CYS A 10 2.89 -10.14 0.28
C CYS A 10 2.46 -11.54 0.73
N GLN A 11 1.17 -11.74 0.98
CA GLN A 11 0.62 -13.03 1.36
C GLN A 11 0.84 -14.10 0.28
N ALA A 12 0.52 -13.80 -0.97
CA ALA A 12 0.69 -14.74 -2.07
C ALA A 12 2.17 -15.08 -2.32
N SER A 13 3.05 -14.10 -2.09
CA SER A 13 4.49 -14.23 -2.35
C SER A 13 5.30 -14.74 -1.16
N LYS A 14 4.69 -14.89 0.03
CA LYS A 14 5.37 -15.24 1.30
C LYS A 14 6.53 -14.30 1.66
N VAL A 15 6.24 -13.00 1.61
CA VAL A 15 7.19 -11.93 1.96
C VAL A 15 6.48 -10.83 2.74
N ASN A 16 7.24 -9.87 3.26
CA ASN A 16 6.73 -8.64 3.83
C ASN A 16 7.09 -7.42 2.96
N ALA A 17 6.43 -6.29 3.19
CA ALA A 17 6.77 -5.02 2.56
C ALA A 17 7.01 -3.93 3.62
N LYS A 18 8.07 -3.15 3.44
CA LYS A 18 8.35 -1.95 4.24
C LYS A 18 8.19 -0.71 3.38
N ILE A 19 7.16 0.08 3.65
CA ILE A 19 6.75 1.23 2.85
C ILE A 19 7.10 2.53 3.57
N LYS A 20 7.74 3.46 2.86
CA LYS A 20 8.01 4.81 3.33
C LYS A 20 6.85 5.71 2.93
N ILE A 21 5.98 6.09 3.86
CA ILE A 21 4.72 6.78 3.55
C ILE A 21 4.95 8.10 2.80
N ASP A 22 6.04 8.80 3.09
CA ASP A 22 6.36 10.08 2.45
C ASP A 22 6.81 9.93 0.98
N ARG A 23 7.08 8.70 0.54
CA ARG A 23 7.42 8.38 -0.85
C ARG A 23 6.22 7.97 -1.69
N VAL A 24 5.06 7.71 -1.07
CA VAL A 24 3.84 7.40 -1.82
C VAL A 24 3.43 8.65 -2.61
N PRO A 25 3.32 8.57 -3.94
CA PRO A 25 2.97 9.71 -4.75
C PRO A 25 1.53 10.13 -4.44
N VAL A 26 1.34 11.42 -4.20
CA VAL A 26 0.02 12.01 -3.98
C VAL A 26 -0.04 13.32 -4.76
N HIS A 27 -1.10 13.47 -5.55
CA HIS A 27 -1.27 14.65 -6.39
C HIS A 27 -1.29 15.94 -5.54
N PRO A 28 -0.63 17.04 -5.97
CA PRO A 28 -0.54 18.27 -5.18
C PRO A 28 -1.89 18.84 -4.74
N LEU A 29 -2.91 18.76 -5.61
CA LEU A 29 -4.27 19.21 -5.26
C LEU A 29 -4.88 18.39 -4.13
N VAL A 30 -4.59 17.08 -4.06
CA VAL A 30 -5.09 16.25 -2.95
C VAL A 30 -4.40 16.68 -1.66
N LYS A 31 -3.08 16.88 -1.67
CA LYS A 31 -2.34 17.39 -0.50
C LYS A 31 -2.83 18.76 -0.02
N ALA A 32 -3.20 19.64 -0.95
CA ALA A 32 -3.63 21.00 -0.62
C ALA A 32 -5.06 21.06 -0.04
N ASN A 33 -5.93 20.13 -0.40
CA ASN A 33 -7.35 20.16 -0.03
C ASN A 33 -7.75 19.16 1.06
N PHE A 34 -6.94 18.14 1.30
CA PHE A 34 -7.26 17.05 2.25
C PHE A 34 -6.16 16.92 3.30
N PRO A 35 -6.41 17.30 4.57
CA PRO A 35 -5.43 17.13 5.65
C PRO A 35 -5.03 15.66 5.89
N ASP A 36 -5.91 14.73 5.56
CA ASP A 36 -5.76 13.28 5.67
C ASP A 36 -5.24 12.62 4.38
N TYR A 37 -4.65 13.38 3.47
CA TYR A 37 -4.18 12.90 2.16
C TYR A 37 -3.32 11.62 2.21
N GLN A 38 -2.55 11.41 3.28
CA GLN A 38 -1.75 10.19 3.45
C GLN A 38 -2.63 8.97 3.68
N GLU A 39 -3.68 9.10 4.50
CA GLU A 39 -4.63 8.02 4.73
C GLU A 39 -5.40 7.68 3.45
N LEU A 40 -5.81 8.70 2.69
CA LEU A 40 -6.42 8.52 1.37
C LEU A 40 -5.49 7.76 0.42
N ALA A 41 -4.23 8.15 0.31
CA ALA A 41 -3.28 7.45 -0.58
C ALA A 41 -2.95 6.01 -0.15
N LEU A 42 -3.02 5.72 1.16
CA LEU A 42 -2.65 4.42 1.72
C LEU A 42 -3.82 3.42 1.74
N SER A 43 -5.02 3.90 2.03
CA SER A 43 -6.20 3.08 2.33
C SER A 43 -7.40 3.36 1.44
N GLY A 44 -7.36 4.46 0.68
CA GLY A 44 -8.30 4.77 -0.39
C GLY A 44 -8.27 3.70 -1.49
N GLY A 45 -9.13 3.87 -2.47
CA GLY A 45 -9.30 2.92 -3.56
C GLY A 45 -9.85 3.63 -4.79
N GLU A 46 -10.02 2.86 -5.86
CA GLU A 46 -10.49 3.37 -7.17
C GLU A 46 -9.46 4.24 -7.93
N GLU A 47 -8.20 4.26 -7.50
CA GLU A 47 -7.13 4.92 -8.26
C GLU A 47 -6.68 4.09 -9.48
N TYR A 48 -6.93 2.78 -9.49
CA TYR A 48 -6.57 1.84 -10.57
C TYR A 48 -5.09 1.89 -10.99
N GLU A 49 -4.20 2.30 -10.09
CA GLU A 49 -2.76 2.32 -10.30
C GLU A 49 -2.13 0.93 -10.14
N LEU A 50 -0.97 0.73 -10.77
CA LEU A 50 -0.20 -0.51 -10.65
C LEU A 50 0.72 -0.50 -9.43
N VAL A 51 0.69 -1.58 -8.66
CA VAL A 51 1.64 -1.89 -7.59
C VAL A 51 2.39 -3.16 -7.93
N PHE A 52 3.71 -3.08 -8.03
CA PHE A 52 4.56 -4.20 -8.41
C PHE A 52 5.93 -4.14 -7.73
N THR A 53 6.67 -5.23 -7.81
CA THR A 53 8.00 -5.38 -7.20
C THR A 53 9.01 -5.81 -8.27
N ALA A 54 10.25 -5.38 -8.12
CA ALA A 54 11.37 -5.82 -8.94
C ALA A 54 12.68 -5.58 -8.19
N ASP A 55 13.77 -6.25 -8.59
CA ASP A 55 15.10 -5.90 -8.13
C ASP A 55 15.52 -4.51 -8.63
N LYS A 56 16.55 -3.94 -8.02
CA LYS A 56 17.00 -2.56 -8.32
C LYS A 56 17.39 -2.38 -9.79
N VAL A 57 18.06 -3.37 -10.40
CA VAL A 57 18.52 -3.26 -11.79
C VAL A 57 17.33 -3.29 -12.74
N THR A 58 16.37 -4.18 -12.50
CA THR A 58 15.13 -4.26 -13.28
C THR A 58 14.28 -3.00 -13.11
N MET A 59 14.15 -2.46 -11.89
CA MET A 59 13.39 -1.23 -11.64
C MET A 59 13.96 -0.03 -12.40
N GLU A 60 15.29 0.10 -12.51
CA GLU A 60 15.92 1.16 -13.33
C GLU A 60 15.71 0.96 -14.84
N LYS A 61 15.44 -0.26 -15.31
CA LYS A 61 15.00 -0.50 -16.70
C LYS A 61 13.54 -0.09 -16.87
N VAL A 62 12.67 -0.48 -15.93
CA VAL A 62 11.23 -0.14 -15.95
C VAL A 62 11.02 1.37 -16.02
N LYS A 63 11.70 2.14 -15.15
CA LYS A 63 11.63 3.62 -15.15
C LYS A 63 12.03 4.27 -16.47
N ARG A 64 12.91 3.62 -17.26
CA ARG A 64 13.34 4.12 -18.58
C ARG A 64 12.44 3.65 -19.71
N ALA A 65 11.76 2.52 -19.53
CA ALA A 65 10.94 1.89 -20.57
C ALA A 65 9.49 2.39 -20.57
N LEU A 66 8.97 2.83 -19.42
CA LEU A 66 7.60 3.31 -19.29
C LEU A 66 7.51 4.82 -19.52
N ASP A 67 6.48 5.24 -20.24
CA ASP A 67 6.14 6.65 -20.47
C ASP A 67 5.22 7.22 -19.38
N CYS A 68 5.34 6.70 -18.16
CA CYS A 68 4.58 7.15 -17.00
C CYS A 68 5.46 7.24 -15.75
N PRO A 69 5.10 8.08 -14.76
CA PRO A 69 5.85 8.17 -13.51
C PRO A 69 5.86 6.84 -12.75
N VAL A 70 7.04 6.36 -12.38
CA VAL A 70 7.21 5.17 -11.52
C VAL A 70 7.91 5.58 -10.23
N SER A 71 7.24 5.36 -9.10
CA SER A 71 7.73 5.74 -7.76
C SER A 71 8.15 4.52 -6.95
N VAL A 72 9.39 4.49 -6.47
CA VAL A 72 9.85 3.47 -5.51
C VAL A 72 9.45 3.89 -4.09
N ILE A 73 8.36 3.30 -3.59
CA ILE A 73 7.75 3.66 -2.31
C ILE A 73 8.31 2.87 -1.11
N GLY A 74 9.07 1.81 -1.35
CA GLY A 74 9.52 0.91 -0.29
C GLY A 74 10.40 -0.22 -0.78
N GLU A 75 10.47 -1.28 0.02
CA GLU A 75 11.23 -2.50 -0.26
C GLU A 75 10.48 -3.74 0.23
N ILE A 76 10.76 -4.87 -0.41
CA ILE A 76 10.32 -6.18 0.05
C ILE A 76 11.35 -6.73 1.04
N THR A 77 10.88 -7.37 2.10
CA THR A 77 11.70 -8.01 3.13
C THR A 77 11.27 -9.45 3.32
N ASP A 78 12.11 -10.24 3.98
CA ASP A 78 11.77 -11.61 4.37
C ASP A 78 10.48 -11.65 5.22
N GLU A 79 9.79 -12.78 5.14
CA GLU A 79 8.53 -12.97 5.86
C GLU A 79 8.72 -12.86 7.37
N SER A 80 7.90 -12.04 8.00
CA SER A 80 7.81 -11.91 9.46
C SER A 80 6.36 -11.73 9.89
N LEU A 81 5.73 -12.84 10.24
CA LEU A 81 4.33 -12.89 10.68
C LEU A 81 4.14 -12.31 12.10
N PRO A 82 2.96 -11.76 12.43
CA PRO A 82 1.74 -11.71 11.61
C PRO A 82 1.64 -10.50 10.67
N ILE A 83 2.58 -9.56 10.75
CA ILE A 83 2.53 -8.31 9.98
C ILE A 83 2.92 -8.60 8.53
N ARG A 84 2.22 -8.01 7.56
CA ARG A 84 2.56 -8.12 6.13
C ARG A 84 3.17 -6.85 5.56
N VAL A 85 2.63 -5.72 5.98
CA VAL A 85 3.04 -4.39 5.51
C VAL A 85 3.42 -3.55 6.72
N ILE A 86 4.64 -3.02 6.73
CA ILE A 86 5.17 -2.12 7.74
C ILE A 86 5.24 -0.73 7.11
N LEU A 87 4.56 0.23 7.69
CA LEU A 87 4.63 1.63 7.26
C LEU A 87 5.62 2.38 8.13
N VAL A 88 6.49 3.16 7.52
CA VAL A 88 7.43 4.05 8.23
C VAL A 88 7.37 5.47 7.68
N ASN A 89 7.52 6.45 8.56
CA ASN A 89 7.68 7.85 8.18
C ASN A 89 9.13 8.21 7.82
N SER A 90 9.36 9.47 7.45
CA SER A 90 10.66 10.03 7.09
C SER A 90 11.71 9.94 8.20
N LYS A 91 11.27 9.82 9.46
CA LYS A 91 12.14 9.61 10.63
C LYS A 91 12.43 8.12 10.89
N GLY A 92 11.84 7.22 10.11
CA GLY A 92 11.97 5.77 10.27
C GLY A 92 11.04 5.17 11.34
N ASN A 93 10.16 5.97 11.94
CA ASN A 93 9.24 5.48 12.96
C ASN A 93 8.09 4.73 12.29
N ALA A 94 7.66 3.62 12.91
CA ALA A 94 6.49 2.87 12.47
C ALA A 94 5.22 3.72 12.56
N VAL A 95 4.34 3.57 11.58
CA VAL A 95 3.05 4.26 11.52
C VAL A 95 1.93 3.22 11.41
N THR A 96 0.93 3.34 12.27
CA THR A 96 -0.25 2.47 12.22
C THR A 96 -1.32 3.14 11.37
N PRO A 97 -1.79 2.52 10.28
CA PRO A 97 -2.89 3.06 9.50
C PRO A 97 -4.21 2.91 10.28
N THR A 98 -5.08 3.92 10.18
CA THR A 98 -6.43 3.93 10.78
C THR A 98 -7.45 3.14 9.96
N LYS A 99 -7.21 2.96 8.66
CA LYS A 99 -8.04 2.18 7.73
C LYS A 99 -7.17 1.20 6.93
N THR A 100 -7.71 0.02 6.65
CA THR A 100 -6.98 -1.09 6.02
C THR A 100 -7.45 -1.45 4.61
N GLY A 101 -8.36 -0.66 4.03
CA GLY A 101 -8.96 -0.89 2.71
C GLY A 101 -10.47 -1.15 2.77
N TRP A 102 -11.07 -1.25 1.58
CA TRP A 102 -12.50 -1.50 1.38
C TRP A 102 -12.84 -2.99 1.43
N GLU A 103 -13.97 -3.33 2.06
CA GLU A 103 -14.51 -4.69 2.08
C GLU A 103 -16.05 -4.60 2.10
N HIS A 104 -16.69 -5.27 1.14
CA HIS A 104 -18.12 -5.09 0.84
C HIS A 104 -19.05 -5.35 2.02
N PHE A 105 -18.70 -6.28 2.90
CA PHE A 105 -19.58 -6.79 3.96
C PHE A 105 -19.00 -6.58 5.37
N LYS A 106 -18.04 -5.66 5.53
CA LYS A 106 -17.29 -5.46 6.79
C LYS A 106 -18.18 -5.18 8.00
N ASN A 107 -19.38 -4.65 7.78
CA ASN A 107 -20.36 -4.29 8.81
C ASN A 107 -21.64 -5.15 8.78
N GLU A 108 -21.66 -6.27 8.05
CA GLU A 108 -22.81 -7.18 8.13
C GLU A 108 -22.76 -7.94 9.46
N VAL A 109 -23.84 -7.81 10.25
CA VAL A 109 -24.09 -8.68 11.41
C VAL A 109 -24.20 -10.12 10.88
N PRO A 110 -23.52 -11.12 11.49
CA PRO A 110 -23.61 -12.50 11.03
C PRO A 110 -25.08 -12.92 10.97
N LYS A 111 -25.60 -13.21 9.78
CA LYS A 111 -26.89 -13.87 9.66
C LYS A 111 -26.74 -15.24 10.30
N THR A 112 -27.43 -15.44 11.41
CA THR A 112 -27.52 -16.69 12.17
C THR A 112 -27.60 -17.87 11.22
N LYS A 113 -26.76 -18.89 11.44
CA LYS A 113 -26.87 -20.18 10.73
C LYS A 113 -28.30 -20.67 10.85
N VAL A 114 -29.02 -20.75 9.73
CA VAL A 114 -30.25 -21.54 9.66
C VAL A 114 -29.81 -23.00 9.70
N ALA A 115 -30.38 -23.72 10.66
CA ALA A 115 -30.10 -25.13 10.98
C ALA A 115 -30.36 -26.07 9.80
#